data_AF-A0A1G7WSQ9-F1
#
_entry.id   AF-A0A1G7WSQ9-F1
#
_cell.length_a   1.000
_cell.length_b   1.000
_cell.length_c   1.000
_cell.angle_alpha   90.00
_cell.angle_beta   90.00
_cell.angle_gamma   90.00
#
_symmetry.space_group_name_H-M   'P 1'
#
loop_
_entity.id
_entity.type
_entity.pdbx_description
1 polymer ?
#
loop_
_entity_poly.entity_id
_entity_poly.type
_entity_poly.pdbx_seq_one_letter_code
_entity_poly.pdbx_strand_id
1 'polypeptide(L)' 'MTINNLNFDYVGTTVANVIGTAESALKAKISTLDSATASPAELLLLQQDISKWAIMTEIQSTLVKTISDAMKGIIQKSG' A
#
# COMPACT_ATOMS: atom_id res chain seq x y z
N MET A 1 12.91 -28.34 9.19
CA MET A 1 11.86 -28.04 8.17
C MET A 1 11.91 -26.54 7.93
N THR A 2 12.57 -26.11 6.86
CA THR A 2 12.78 -24.68 6.57
C THR A 2 11.57 -24.18 5.80
N ILE A 3 10.54 -23.71 6.49
CA ILE A 3 9.34 -23.14 5.85
C ILE A 3 9.68 -21.70 5.46
N ASN A 4 10.06 -21.51 4.20
CA ASN A 4 9.88 -20.31 3.37
C ASN A 4 9.66 -18.94 4.08
N ASN A 5 10.56 -18.58 4.99
CA ASN A 5 10.58 -17.25 5.61
C ASN A 5 11.08 -16.15 4.65
N LEU A 6 11.46 -16.54 3.42
CA LEU A 6 12.06 -15.68 2.39
C LEU A 6 11.06 -14.99 1.46
N ASN A 7 9.75 -15.22 1.60
CA ASN A 7 8.75 -14.64 0.68
C ASN A 7 7.75 -13.68 1.37
N PHE A 8 7.42 -13.87 2.65
CA PHE A 8 6.40 -13.03 3.32
C PHE A 8 6.91 -11.63 3.68
N ASP A 9 8.10 -11.53 4.26
CA ASP A 9 8.74 -10.24 4.49
C ASP A 9 9.00 -9.52 3.16
N TYR A 10 9.40 -10.26 2.12
CA TYR A 10 9.60 -9.68 0.79
C TYR A 10 8.31 -9.11 0.20
N VAL A 11 7.19 -9.84 0.29
CA VAL A 11 5.88 -9.37 -0.17
C VAL A 11 5.40 -8.17 0.64
N GLY A 12 5.49 -8.23 1.97
CA GLY A 12 5.11 -7.11 2.85
C GLY A 12 5.92 -5.85 2.58
N THR A 13 7.25 -5.99 2.45
CA THR A 13 8.16 -4.88 2.16
C THR A 13 7.94 -4.32 0.75
N THR A 14 7.70 -5.18 -0.24
CA THR A 14 7.40 -4.75 -1.62
C THR A 14 6.10 -3.96 -1.68
N VAL A 15 5.03 -4.46 -1.05
CA VAL A 15 3.72 -3.76 -1.02
C VAL A 15 3.84 -2.44 -0.25
N ALA A 16 4.55 -2.42 0.89
CA ALA A 16 4.80 -1.19 1.64
C ALA A 16 5.60 -0.16 0.82
N ASN A 17 6.63 -0.59 0.09
CA ASN A 17 7.43 0.29 -0.77
C ASN A 17 6.60 0.87 -1.93
N VAL A 18 5.75 0.06 -2.57
CA VAL A 18 4.87 0.52 -3.66
C VAL A 18 3.88 1.58 -3.15
N ILE A 19 3.30 1.37 -1.97
CA ILE A 19 2.36 2.32 -1.36
C ILE A 19 3.07 3.60 -0.92
N GLY A 20 4.24 3.50 -0.31
CA GLY A 20 5.04 4.67 0.07
C GLY A 20 5.48 5.49 -1.16
N THR A 21 5.76 4.82 -2.27
CA THR A 21 6.05 5.48 -3.56
C THR A 21 4.82 6.19 -4.10
N ALA A 22 3.65 5.53 -4.09
CA ALA A 22 2.39 6.12 -4.53
C ALA A 22 1.98 7.32 -3.66
N GLU A 23 2.17 7.23 -2.34
CA GLU A 23 1.93 8.33 -1.39
C GLU A 23 2.86 9.51 -1.67
N SER A 24 4.15 9.26 -1.88
CA SER A 24 5.12 10.32 -2.20
C SER A 24 4.79 11.00 -3.53
N ALA A 25 4.37 10.23 -4.54
CA ALA A 25 3.92 10.77 -5.82
C ALA A 25 2.65 11.63 -5.68
N LEU A 26 1.70 11.20 -4.84
CA LEU A 26 0.48 11.94 -4.55
C LEU A 26 0.79 13.25 -3.81
N LYS A 27 1.64 13.20 -2.78
CA LYS A 27 2.13 14.38 -2.05
C LYS A 27 2.86 15.36 -2.97
N ALA A 28 3.70 14.84 -3.87
CA ALA A 28 4.39 15.66 -4.86
C ALA A 28 3.39 16.36 -5.79
N LYS A 29 2.39 15.62 -6.32
CA LYS A 29 1.32 16.20 -7.14
C LYS A 29 0.57 17.31 -6.41
N ILE A 30 0.15 17.06 -5.17
CA ILE A 30 -0.54 18.07 -4.34
C ILE A 30 0.36 19.29 -4.10
N SER A 31 1.66 19.08 -3.87
CA SER A 31 2.62 20.17 -3.66
C SER A 31 2.90 20.98 -4.93
N THR A 32 2.78 20.36 -6.12
CA THR A 32 2.94 21.04 -7.42
C THR A 32 1.64 21.67 -7.92
N LEU A 33 0.49 21.26 -7.38
CA LEU A 33 -0.81 21.85 -7.64
C LEU A 33 -0.88 23.19 -6.90
N ASP A 34 -0.55 24.26 -7.61
CA ASP A 34 -0.80 25.61 -7.12
C ASP A 34 -2.33 25.79 -6.99
N SER A 35 -2.79 26.02 -5.76
CA SER A 35 -4.21 26.09 -5.41
C SER A 35 -4.93 27.23 -6.13
N ALA A 36 -4.19 28.16 -6.72
CA ALA A 36 -4.70 29.31 -7.45
C ALA A 36 -4.96 29.07 -8.95
N THR A 37 -4.35 28.06 -9.58
CA THR A 37 -4.42 27.85 -11.05
C THR A 37 -4.75 26.43 -11.48
N ALA A 38 -4.98 25.51 -10.54
CA ALA A 38 -5.30 24.11 -10.84
C ALA A 38 -6.52 23.99 -11.77
N SER A 39 -6.32 23.36 -12.92
CA SER A 39 -7.38 23.06 -13.88
C SER A 39 -8.34 22.02 -13.30
N PRO A 40 -9.67 22.08 -13.60
CA PRO A 40 -10.62 21.05 -13.20
C PRO A 40 -10.20 19.62 -13.60
N ALA A 41 -9.46 19.48 -14.71
CA ALA A 41 -8.91 18.20 -15.14
C ALA A 41 -7.81 17.68 -14.20
N GLU A 42 -6.98 18.55 -13.65
CA GLU A 42 -5.91 18.18 -12.70
C GLU A 42 -6.49 17.79 -11.34
N LEU A 43 -7.56 18.48 -10.90
CA LEU A 43 -8.30 18.12 -9.70
C LEU A 43 -9.00 16.76 -9.84
N LEU A 44 -9.54 16.45 -11.02
CA LEU A 44 -10.14 15.14 -11.29
C LEU A 44 -9.09 14.02 -11.25
N LEU A 45 -7.92 14.24 -11.85
CA LEU A 45 -6.81 13.29 -11.79
C LEU A 45 -6.31 13.10 -10.36
N LEU A 46 -6.25 14.18 -9.58
CA LEU A 46 -5.90 14.10 -8.15
C LEU A 46 -6.92 13.26 -7.39
N GLN A 47 -8.22 13.49 -7.58
CA GLN A 47 -9.26 12.68 -6.93
C GLN A 47 -9.15 11.19 -7.30
N GLN A 48 -8.85 10.90 -8.56
CA GLN A 48 -8.63 9.52 -9.00
C GLN A 48 -7.41 8.90 -8.29
N ASP A 49 -6.32 9.64 -8.17
CA ASP A 49 -5.10 9.16 -7.54
C ASP A 49 -5.26 8.96 -6.02
N ILE A 50 -5.98 9.85 -5.33
CA ILE A 50 -6.37 9.68 -3.91
C ILE A 50 -7.20 8.40 -3.73
N SER A 51 -8.18 8.19 -4.60
CA SER A 51 -9.07 7.02 -4.52
C SER A 51 -8.30 5.71 -4.72
N LYS A 52 -7.38 5.68 -5.69
CA LYS A 52 -6.47 4.54 -5.90
C LYS A 52 -5.60 4.30 -4.67
N TRP A 53 -5.03 5.36 -4.09
CA TRP A 53 -4.21 5.25 -2.89
C TRP A 53 -4.98 4.68 -1.70
N ALA A 54 -6.22 5.14 -1.46
CA ALA A 54 -7.07 4.60 -0.41
C ALA A 54 -7.32 3.09 -0.56
N ILE A 55 -7.63 2.63 -1.77
CA ILE A 55 -7.82 1.20 -2.06
C ILE A 55 -6.52 0.41 -1.82
N MET A 56 -5.37 0.95 -2.22
CA MET A 56 -4.08 0.26 -2.01
C MET A 56 -3.73 0.11 -0.53
N THR A 57 -4.02 1.12 0.30
CA THR A 57 -3.81 1.07 1.76
C THR A 57 -4.69 0.02 2.44
N GLU A 58 -5.96 -0.10 2.01
CA GLU A 58 -6.86 -1.16 2.48
C GLU A 58 -6.36 -2.56 2.08
N ILE A 59 -5.87 -2.71 0.84
CA ILE A 59 -5.29 -3.97 0.36
C ILE A 59 -4.05 -4.35 1.16
N GLN A 60 -3.17 -3.40 1.48
CA GLN A 60 -2.00 -3.67 2.33
C GLN A 60 -2.42 -4.15 3.71
N SER A 61 -3.33 -3.45 4.36
CA SER A 61 -3.81 -3.83 5.69
C SER A 61 -4.41 -5.24 5.67
N THR A 62 -5.15 -5.57 4.60
CA THR A 62 -5.69 -6.92 4.38
C THR A 62 -4.58 -7.96 4.19
N LEU A 63 -3.61 -7.69 3.32
CA LEU A 63 -2.50 -8.61 3.06
C LEU A 63 -1.66 -8.87 4.32
N VAL A 64 -1.29 -7.82 5.04
CA VAL A 64 -0.54 -7.93 6.31
C VAL A 64 -1.34 -8.74 7.33
N LYS A 65 -2.65 -8.52 7.43
CA LYS A 65 -3.52 -9.30 8.31
C LYS A 65 -3.59 -10.78 7.91
N THR A 66 -3.78 -11.08 6.63
CA THR A 66 -3.79 -12.46 6.11
C THR A 66 -2.46 -13.17 6.38
N ILE A 67 -1.33 -12.46 6.25
CA ILE A 67 -0.01 -13.00 6.59
C ILE A 67 0.09 -13.28 8.09
N SER A 68 -0.32 -12.33 8.94
CA SER A 68 -0.37 -12.51 10.40
C SER A 68 -1.21 -13.72 10.80
N ASP A 69 -2.38 -13.89 10.19
CA ASP A 69 -3.29 -15.00 10.48
C ASP A 69 -2.73 -16.34 9.98
N ALA A 70 -2.07 -16.37 8.82
CA ALA A 70 -1.36 -17.53 8.33
C ALA A 70 -0.20 -17.93 9.26
N MET A 71 0.58 -16.96 9.75
CA MET A 71 1.65 -17.21 10.74
C MET A 71 1.09 -17.82 12.02
N LYS A 72 0.01 -17.26 12.57
CA LYS A 72 -0.67 -17.81 13.75
C LYS A 72 -1.15 -19.23 13.51
N GLY A 73 -1.71 -19.52 12.34
CA GLY A 73 -2.17 -20.86 11.97
C GLY A 73 -1.04 -21.88 11.84
N ILE A 74 0.11 -21.50 11.29
CA ILE A 74 1.30 -22.38 11.23
C ILE A 74 1.82 -22.67 12.63
N ILE A 75 1.96 -21.64 13.48
CA ILE A 75 2.43 -21.80 14.86
C ILE A 75 1.48 -22.72 15.65
N GLN A 76 0.17 -22.52 15.53
CA GLN A 76 -0.84 -23.35 16.19
C GLN A 76 -0.88 -24.80 15.69
N LYS A 77 -0.46 -25.08 14.45
CA LYS A 77 -0.37 -26.45 13.92
C LYS A 77 0.98 -27.12 14.21
N SER A 78 2.00 -26.36 14.59
CA SER A 78 3.36 -26.85 14.81
C SER A 78 3.71 -27.06 16.28
N GLY A 79 2.89 -26.55 17.21
CA GLY A 79 2.90 -26.88 18.65
C GLY A 79 1.78 -27.83 19.00
#